data_AF-A0A9D6IA75-F1
#
_entry.id   AF-A0A9D6IA75-F1
#
_cell.length_a   1.000
_cell.length_b   1.000
_cell.length_c   1.000
_cell.angle_alpha   90.00
_cell.angle_beta   90.00
_cell.angle_gamma   90.00
#
_symmetry.space_group_name_H-M   'P 1'
#
loop_
_entity.id
_entity.type
_entity.pdbx_description
1 polymer ?
#
loop_
_entity_poly.entity_id
_entity_poly.type
_entity_poly.pdbx_seq_one_letter_code
_entity_poly.pdbx_strand_id
1 'polypeptide(L)'
;MPYIEKSERPKVDSLVSPLITYLQSLPVEKQDGTVNYAVTKIVKHLYPQKYFHLNRALGVLTAITHELYRKIVGPYEDTKISQNGEVE
;
A
#
# COMPACT_ATOMS: atom_id res chain seq x y z
N MET A 1 1.14 6.57 -8.25
CA MET A 1 2.42 5.89 -8.56
C MET A 1 2.83 6.14 -10.01
N PRO A 2 4.10 6.47 -10.29
CA PRO A 2 4.59 6.72 -11.65
C PRO A 2 5.00 5.45 -12.43
N TYR A 3 4.93 4.27 -11.81
CA TYR A 3 5.48 3.03 -12.37
C TYR A 3 4.54 2.20 -13.24
N ILE A 4 3.27 2.61 -13.37
CA ILE A 4 2.30 2.02 -14.31
C ILE A 4 1.69 3.11 -15.17
N GLU A 5 1.46 2.79 -16.44
CA GLU A 5 0.88 3.74 -17.39
C GLU A 5 -0.54 4.13 -16.97
N LYS A 6 -0.97 5.35 -17.29
CA LYS A 6 -2.33 5.81 -16.95
C LYS A 6 -3.42 4.96 -17.62
N SER A 7 -3.13 4.44 -18.81
CA SER A 7 -3.98 3.54 -19.59
C SER A 7 -4.25 2.20 -18.90
N GLU A 8 -3.31 1.70 -18.09
CA GLU A 8 -3.43 0.39 -17.42
C GLU A 8 -4.21 0.46 -16.10
N ARG A 9 -4.26 1.65 -15.47
CA ARG A 9 -4.89 1.85 -14.16
C ARG A 9 -6.36 1.40 -14.12
N PRO A 10 -7.24 1.76 -15.08
CA PRO A 10 -8.65 1.38 -14.99
C PRO A 10 -8.87 -0.13 -14.88
N LYS A 11 -8.02 -0.93 -15.54
CA LYS A 11 -8.11 -2.39 -15.43
C LYS A 11 -7.73 -2.86 -14.04
N VAL A 12 -6.63 -2.37 -13.49
CA VAL A 12 -6.18 -2.71 -12.13
C VAL A 12 -7.23 -2.25 -11.11
N ASP A 13 -7.70 -1.01 -11.23
CA ASP A 13 -8.72 -0.43 -10.35
C ASP A 13 -9.99 -1.29 -10.35
N SER A 14 -10.49 -1.72 -11.52
CA SER A 14 -11.67 -2.59 -11.60
C SER A 14 -11.53 -3.93 -10.85
N LEU A 15 -10.31 -4.44 -10.71
CA LEU A 15 -10.01 -5.69 -10.00
C LEU A 15 -9.81 -5.47 -8.50
N VAL A 16 -9.27 -4.31 -8.12
CA VAL A 16 -8.93 -3.99 -6.73
C VAL A 16 -10.09 -3.30 -6.00
N SER A 17 -10.93 -2.53 -6.69
CA SER A 17 -12.07 -1.82 -6.09
C SER A 17 -13.00 -2.74 -5.29
N PRO A 18 -13.43 -3.93 -5.77
CA PRO A 18 -14.26 -4.82 -4.96
C PRO A 18 -13.60 -5.28 -3.66
N LEU A 19 -12.28 -5.52 -3.70
CA LEU A 19 -11.50 -5.87 -2.50
C LEU A 19 -11.45 -4.69 -1.52
N ILE A 20 -11.23 -3.47 -2.01
CA ILE A 20 -11.25 -2.26 -1.17
C ILE A 20 -12.63 -2.10 -0.51
N THR A 21 -13.71 -2.22 -1.28
CA THR A 21 -15.08 -2.11 -0.75
C THR A 21 -15.33 -3.15 0.34
N TYR A 22 -14.88 -4.40 0.14
CA TYR A 22 -14.96 -5.43 1.17
C TYR A 22 -14.16 -5.05 2.41
N LEU A 23 -12.90 -4.62 2.27
CA LEU A 23 -12.06 -4.22 3.40
C LEU A 23 -12.66 -3.07 4.20
N GLN A 24 -13.23 -2.06 3.54
CA GLN A 24 -13.92 -0.93 4.18
C GLN A 24 -15.18 -1.35 4.94
N SER A 25 -15.82 -2.45 4.55
CA SER A 25 -17.01 -2.97 5.24
C SER A 25 -16.70 -3.72 6.54
N LEU A 26 -15.43 -4.05 6.79
CA LEU A 26 -15.02 -4.79 7.98
C LEU A 26 -14.88 -3.86 9.21
N PRO A 27 -15.11 -4.39 10.42
CA PRO A 27 -14.70 -3.71 11.66
C PRO A 27 -13.21 -3.38 11.62
N VAL A 28 -12.82 -2.22 12.19
CA VAL A 28 -11.46 -1.69 12.14
C VAL A 28 -10.44 -2.71 12.64
N GLU A 29 -10.78 -3.46 13.69
CA GLU A 29 -9.93 -4.48 14.32
C GLU A 29 -9.61 -5.65 13.38
N LYS A 30 -10.40 -5.83 12.31
CA LYS A 30 -10.21 -6.86 11.29
C LYS A 30 -9.60 -6.33 10.00
N GLN A 31 -9.59 -5.01 9.79
CA GLN A 31 -9.09 -4.42 8.54
C GLN A 31 -7.60 -4.74 8.36
N ASP A 32 -6.77 -4.43 9.34
CA ASP A 32 -5.31 -4.59 9.25
C ASP A 32 -4.89 -6.04 8.96
N GLY A 33 -5.45 -6.99 9.71
CA GLY A 33 -5.19 -8.41 9.50
C GLY A 33 -5.62 -8.89 8.11
N THR A 34 -6.75 -8.39 7.61
CA THR A 34 -7.27 -8.77 6.29
C THR A 34 -6.45 -8.16 5.15
N VAL A 35 -6.02 -6.89 5.29
CA VAL A 35 -5.09 -6.23 4.36
C VAL A 35 -3.79 -7.00 4.30
N ASN A 36 -3.20 -7.33 5.46
CA ASN A 36 -1.96 -8.09 5.53
C ASN A 36 -2.10 -9.47 4.86
N TYR A 37 -3.20 -10.17 5.10
CA TYR A 37 -3.49 -11.45 4.45
C TYR A 37 -3.59 -11.31 2.92
N ALA A 38 -4.32 -10.31 2.42
CA ALA A 38 -4.49 -10.07 0.99
C ALA A 38 -3.16 -9.78 0.28
N VAL A 39 -2.35 -8.87 0.84
CA VAL A 39 -1.02 -8.55 0.31
C VAL A 39 -0.10 -9.77 0.36
N THR A 40 -0.10 -10.53 1.46
CA THR A 40 0.66 -11.78 1.59
C THR A 40 0.25 -12.80 0.52
N LYS A 41 -1.05 -12.95 0.26
CA LYS A 41 -1.55 -13.82 -0.81
C LYS A 41 -1.08 -13.36 -2.18
N ILE A 42 -1.14 -12.07 -2.49
CA ILE A 42 -0.61 -11.51 -3.74
C ILE A 42 0.87 -11.87 -3.90
N VAL A 43 1.70 -11.56 -2.89
CA VAL A 43 3.14 -11.80 -2.95
C VAL A 43 3.45 -13.29 -3.12
N LYS A 44 2.80 -14.16 -2.33
CA LYS A 44 3.04 -15.61 -2.34
C LYS A 44 2.72 -16.26 -3.69
N HIS A 45 1.73 -15.74 -4.43
CA HIS A 45 1.29 -16.35 -5.70
C HIS A 45 1.86 -15.63 -6.94
N LEU A 46 2.33 -14.40 -6.79
CA LEU A 46 2.96 -13.63 -7.87
C LEU A 46 4.46 -13.93 -8.01
N TYR A 47 5.17 -14.10 -6.90
CA TYR A 47 6.63 -14.27 -6.89
C TYR A 47 7.02 -15.74 -6.66
N PRO A 48 7.87 -16.35 -7.51
CA PRO A 48 8.42 -17.66 -7.24
C PRO A 48 9.20 -17.71 -5.93
N GLN A 49 9.21 -18.85 -5.24
CA GLN A 49 9.90 -19.05 -3.96
C GLN A 49 11.41 -19.26 -4.14
N LYS A 50 12.08 -18.30 -4.79
CA LYS A 50 13.54 -18.21 -4.86
C LYS A 50 13.98 -16.87 -4.30
N TYR A 51 15.12 -16.86 -3.63
CA TYR A 51 15.66 -15.68 -2.95
C TYR A 51 15.61 -14.40 -3.82
N PHE A 52 16.03 -14.49 -5.08
CA PHE A 52 15.99 -13.37 -6.02
C PHE A 52 14.59 -12.73 -6.14
N HIS A 53 13.54 -13.54 -6.31
CA HIS A 53 12.17 -13.02 -6.47
C HIS A 53 11.61 -12.51 -5.14
N LEU A 54 11.94 -13.15 -4.03
CA LEU A 54 11.54 -12.67 -2.70
C LEU A 54 12.21 -11.34 -2.36
N ASN A 55 13.49 -11.17 -2.70
CA ASN A 55 14.19 -9.89 -2.55
C ASN A 55 13.57 -8.79 -3.42
N ARG A 56 13.13 -9.12 -4.63
CA ARG A 56 12.35 -8.20 -5.48
C ARG A 56 11.02 -7.81 -4.83
N ALA A 57 10.27 -8.77 -4.29
CA ALA A 57 9.02 -8.50 -3.61
C ALA A 57 9.21 -7.58 -2.39
N LEU A 58 10.25 -7.83 -1.59
CA LEU A 58 10.63 -6.98 -0.46
C LEU A 58 10.92 -5.54 -0.92
N GLY A 59 11.69 -5.37 -2.01
CA GLY A 59 11.94 -4.05 -2.57
C GLY A 59 10.67 -3.30 -2.98
N VAL A 60 9.68 -3.99 -3.58
CA VAL A 60 8.38 -3.40 -3.92
C VAL A 60 7.61 -3.00 -2.66
N LEU A 61 7.56 -3.86 -1.64
CA LEU A 61 6.86 -3.55 -0.39
C LEU A 61 7.50 -2.35 0.34
N THR A 62 8.83 -2.28 0.39
CA THR A 62 9.55 -1.11 0.94
C THR A 62 9.24 0.15 0.16
N ALA A 63 9.20 0.08 -1.18
CA ALA A 63 8.83 1.22 -2.01
C ALA A 63 7.40 1.70 -1.73
N ILE A 64 6.45 0.79 -1.54
CA ILE A 64 5.05 1.12 -1.16
C ILE A 64 5.03 1.89 0.18
N THR A 65 5.77 1.42 1.19
CA THR A 65 5.86 2.11 2.49
C THR A 65 6.43 3.52 2.35
N HIS A 66 7.54 3.68 1.62
CA HIS A 66 8.14 5.00 1.40
C HIS A 66 7.22 5.94 0.61
N GLU A 67 6.45 5.43 -0.37
CA GLU A 67 5.49 6.25 -1.09
C GLU A 67 4.31 6.67 -0.23
N LEU A 68 3.77 5.77 0.61
CA LEU A 68 2.74 6.11 1.60
C LEU A 68 3.24 7.24 2.49
N TYR A 69 4.46 7.10 3.02
CA TYR A 69 5.04 8.13 3.89
C TYR A 69 5.17 9.45 3.14
N ARG A 70 5.85 9.47 1.99
CA ARG A 70 6.14 10.69 1.24
C ARG A 70 4.89 11.41 0.70
N LYS A 71 3.86 10.66 0.28
CA LYS A 71 2.70 11.22 -0.43
C LYS A 71 1.48 11.44 0.44
N ILE A 72 1.38 10.74 1.56
CA ILE A 72 0.20 10.79 2.43
C ILE A 72 0.59 11.27 3.82
N VAL A 73 1.55 10.62 4.47
CA VAL A 73 1.94 10.94 5.85
C VAL A 73 2.64 12.30 5.94
N GLY A 74 3.65 12.55 5.10
CA GLY A 74 4.41 13.81 5.09
C GLY A 74 3.53 15.05 4.97
N PRO A 75 2.64 15.16 3.96
CA PRO A 75 1.71 16.30 3.88
C PRO A 75 0.77 16.44 5.08
N TYR A 76 0.37 15.33 5.70
CA TYR A 76 -0.40 15.34 6.94
C TYR A 76 0.45 15.87 8.11
N GLU A 77 1.71 15.46 8.23
CA GLU A 77 2.66 15.95 9.22
C GLU A 77 2.96 17.44 9.04
N ASP A 78 3.20 17.91 7.81
CA ASP A 78 3.37 19.33 7.49
C ASP A 78 2.19 20.17 8.00
N THR A 79 0.97 19.64 7.79
CA THR A 79 -0.26 20.26 8.29
C THR A 79 -0.28 20.29 9.82
N LYS A 80 0.16 19.21 10.49
CA LYS A 80 0.21 19.13 11.94
C LYS A 80 1.30 20.00 12.56
N ILE A 81 2.45 20.15 11.91
CA ILE A 81 3.51 21.07 12.30
C ILE A 81 2.99 22.51 12.24
N SER A 82 2.31 22.89 11.15
CA SER A 82 1.71 24.22 11.04
C SER A 82 0.62 24.48 12.10
N GLN A 83 -0.06 23.45 12.61
CA GLN A 83 -1.13 23.57 13.61
C GLN A 83 -0.62 23.55 15.05
N ASN A 84 0.36 22.69 15.34
CA ASN A 84 0.76 22.35 16.70
C ASN A 84 2.19 22.77 17.05
N GLY A 85 2.96 23.24 16.07
CA GLY A 85 4.40 23.47 16.20
C GLY A 85 5.23 22.25 15.81
N GLU A 86 6.50 22.49 15.47
CA GLU A 86 7.49 21.44 15.26
C GLU A 86 8.01 20.93 16.61
N VAL A 87 8.51 19.69 16.63
CA VAL A 87 9.18 19.16 17.82
C VAL A 87 10.54 19.87 17.97
N GLU A 88 10.79 20.47 19.14
CA GLU A 88 12.08 21.10 19.49
C GLU A 88 13.25 20.12 19.59
#